data_AF-A0ABD5AZL0-F1
#
_entry.id   AF-A0ABD5AZL0-F1
#
_cell.length_a   1.000
_cell.length_b   1.000
_cell.length_c   1.000
_cell.angle_alpha   90.00
_cell.angle_beta   90.00
_cell.angle_gamma   90.00
#
_symmetry.space_group_name_H-M   'P 1'
#
loop_
_entity.id
_entity.type
_entity.pdbx_description
1 polymer ?
#
loop_
_entity_poly.entity_id
_entity_poly.type
_entity_poly.pdbx_seq_one_letter_code
_entity_poly.pdbx_strand_id
1 'polypeptide(L)'
;ETFNLDEYVGLKASHQQSYHTYMNKVLFEQYPHFAKNHIHIPDGLSENLEAEAERYNNLLDERGPIDIQILGIGENGHIGFNEPGTDFNSETHVVNLTESTIKANSRYFDNEADVPRQAVSMGLASILKAKRIILLAFGPKKKEAISKLLN
;
A
#
# COMPACT_ATOMS: atom_id res chain seq x y z
N GLU A 1 -16.63 4.19 -0.09
CA GLU A 1 -15.43 4.28 -0.93
C GLU A 1 -14.28 3.55 -0.24
N THR A 2 -13.30 3.09 -1.00
CA THR A 2 -12.11 2.41 -0.49
C THR A 2 -10.87 2.94 -1.16
N PHE A 3 -9.80 3.06 -0.40
CA PHE A 3 -8.49 3.48 -0.85
C PHE A 3 -7.47 2.43 -0.44
N ASN A 4 -6.76 1.86 -1.41
CA ASN A 4 -5.63 1.00 -1.14
C ASN A 4 -4.37 1.82 -0.84
N LEU A 5 -3.47 1.23 -0.06
CA LEU A 5 -2.22 1.88 0.31
C LEU A 5 -1.27 1.99 -0.88
N ASP A 6 -1.17 0.94 -1.68
CA ASP A 6 -0.07 0.79 -2.62
C ASP A 6 -0.45 -0.06 -3.84
N GLU A 7 0.38 0.02 -4.87
CA GLU A 7 0.40 -0.88 -6.01
C GLU A 7 1.83 -0.95 -6.60
N TYR A 8 2.19 -2.11 -7.15
CA TYR A 8 3.47 -2.27 -7.82
C TYR A 8 3.54 -1.52 -9.14
N VAL A 9 4.68 -0.88 -9.41
CA VAL A 9 4.96 -0.27 -10.71
C VAL A 9 5.25 -1.35 -11.74
N GLY A 10 4.65 -1.23 -12.93
CA GLY A 10 4.91 -2.10 -14.08
C GLY A 10 4.08 -3.39 -14.13
N LEU A 11 3.28 -3.69 -13.10
CA LEU A 11 2.35 -4.82 -13.15
C LEU A 11 1.00 -4.38 -13.71
N LYS A 12 0.49 -5.13 -14.68
CA LYS A 12 -0.91 -4.98 -15.11
C LYS A 12 -1.85 -5.30 -13.96
N ALA A 13 -2.97 -4.57 -13.91
CA ALA A 13 -4.06 -4.83 -12.97
C ALA A 13 -4.65 -6.25 -13.05
N SER A 14 -4.41 -6.96 -14.16
CA SER A 14 -4.78 -8.37 -14.37
C SER A 14 -3.68 -9.37 -13.98
N HIS A 15 -2.48 -8.89 -13.61
CA HIS A 15 -1.38 -9.75 -13.20
C HIS A 15 -1.72 -10.41 -11.86
N GLN A 16 -1.41 -11.70 -11.72
CA GLN A 16 -1.81 -12.48 -10.54
C GLN A 16 -1.26 -11.93 -9.21
N GLN A 17 -0.09 -11.28 -9.27
CA GLN A 17 0.57 -10.69 -8.11
C GLN A 17 0.35 -9.16 -7.96
N SER A 18 -0.47 -8.53 -8.82
CA SER A 18 -0.86 -7.13 -8.58
C SER A 18 -1.77 -7.03 -7.36
N TYR A 19 -1.69 -5.91 -6.64
CA TYR A 19 -2.59 -5.67 -5.53
C TYR A 19 -4.03 -5.44 -5.99
N HIS A 20 -4.22 -4.96 -7.22
CA HIS A 20 -5.51 -4.93 -7.88
C HIS A 20 -6.15 -6.32 -7.98
N THR A 21 -5.43 -7.33 -8.51
CA THR A 21 -5.94 -8.71 -8.56
C THR A 21 -6.17 -9.27 -7.16
N TYR A 22 -5.23 -9.04 -6.24
CA TYR A 22 -5.35 -9.51 -4.86
C TYR A 22 -6.63 -9.00 -4.19
N MET A 23 -6.88 -7.69 -4.25
CA MET A 23 -8.04 -7.06 -3.61
C MET A 23 -9.37 -7.45 -4.24
N ASN A 24 -9.41 -7.58 -5.56
CA ASN A 24 -10.62 -8.08 -6.23
C ASN A 24 -10.95 -9.50 -5.76
N LYS A 25 -9.97 -10.39 -5.77
CA LYS A 25 -10.16 -11.79 -5.38
C LYS A 25 -10.54 -11.95 -3.91
N VAL A 26 -9.85 -11.24 -3.01
CA VAL A 26 -9.97 -11.44 -1.55
C VAL A 26 -11.15 -10.66 -0.96
N LEU A 27 -11.53 -9.53 -1.56
CA LEU A 27 -12.53 -8.65 -1.00
C LEU A 27 -13.63 -8.28 -2.00
N PHE A 28 -13.32 -7.56 -3.08
CA PHE A 28 -14.36 -6.88 -3.85
C PHE A 28 -15.30 -7.83 -4.60
N GLU A 29 -14.81 -8.97 -5.12
CA GLU A 29 -15.66 -9.99 -5.76
C GLU A 29 -16.42 -10.85 -4.75
N GLN A 30 -15.97 -10.90 -3.49
CA GLN A 30 -16.61 -11.67 -2.43
C GLN A 30 -17.85 -10.98 -1.86
N TYR A 31 -17.96 -9.65 -2.02
CA TYR A 31 -19.04 -8.85 -1.45
C TYR A 31 -19.65 -7.91 -2.50
N PRO A 32 -20.90 -8.13 -2.94
CA PRO A 32 -21.51 -7.42 -4.07
C PRO A 32 -21.84 -5.93 -3.80
N HIS A 33 -21.57 -5.43 -2.59
CA HIS A 33 -21.89 -4.06 -2.18
C HIS A 33 -20.81 -3.04 -2.54
N PHE A 34 -19.62 -3.49 -2.99
CA PHE A 34 -18.58 -2.58 -3.46
C PHE A 34 -18.89 -2.10 -4.88
N ALA A 35 -19.23 -0.82 -5.00
CA ALA A 35 -19.39 -0.18 -6.31
C ALA A 35 -18.01 0.12 -6.91
N LYS A 36 -17.78 -0.29 -8.17
CA LYS A 36 -16.46 -0.19 -8.82
C LYS A 36 -15.92 1.25 -8.88
N ASN A 37 -16.79 2.23 -9.05
CA ASN A 37 -16.42 3.66 -9.07
C ASN A 37 -16.02 4.21 -7.69
N HIS A 38 -16.20 3.43 -6.62
CA HIS A 38 -15.83 3.76 -5.25
C HIS A 38 -14.60 2.96 -4.78
N ILE A 39 -13.92 2.26 -5.68
CA ILE A 39 -12.69 1.51 -5.41
C ILE A 39 -11.52 2.28 -6.03
N HIS A 40 -10.57 2.66 -5.18
CA HIS A 40 -9.39 3.41 -5.59
C HIS A 40 -8.13 2.63 -5.21
N ILE A 41 -7.31 2.33 -6.21
CA ILE A 41 -5.99 1.70 -6.09
C ILE A 41 -5.04 2.55 -6.95
N PRO A 42 -3.80 2.83 -6.50
CA PRO A 42 -2.84 3.56 -7.32
C PRO A 42 -2.58 2.85 -8.67
N ASP A 43 -2.42 3.62 -9.74
CA ASP A 43 -2.11 3.10 -11.07
C ASP A 43 -0.60 2.91 -11.28
N GLY A 44 -0.11 1.71 -10.98
CA GLY A 44 1.28 1.34 -11.22
C GLY A 44 1.70 1.25 -12.70
N LEU A 45 0.78 1.43 -13.65
CA LEU A 45 1.08 1.49 -15.08
C LEU A 45 1.07 2.90 -15.68
N SER A 46 0.83 3.93 -14.85
CA SER A 46 0.85 5.32 -15.34
C SER A 46 2.17 5.63 -16.04
N GLU A 47 2.08 6.28 -17.20
CA GLU A 47 3.26 6.78 -17.94
C GLU A 47 4.00 7.87 -17.16
N ASN A 48 3.31 8.54 -16.24
CA ASN A 48 3.87 9.54 -15.32
C ASN A 48 3.43 9.19 -13.90
N LEU A 49 4.34 8.51 -13.16
CA LEU A 49 4.05 7.98 -11.84
C LEU A 49 3.97 9.09 -10.78
N GLU A 50 4.72 10.19 -10.96
CA GLU A 50 4.63 11.37 -10.12
C GLU A 50 3.26 12.04 -10.25
N ALA A 51 2.75 12.17 -11.47
CA ALA A 51 1.40 12.68 -11.71
C ALA A 51 0.32 11.74 -11.14
N GLU A 52 0.54 10.42 -11.17
CA GLU A 52 -0.37 9.46 -10.52
C GLU A 52 -0.37 9.63 -9.00
N ALA A 53 0.80 9.80 -8.39
CA ALA A 53 0.91 10.04 -6.96
C ALA A 53 0.19 11.34 -6.56
N GLU A 54 0.36 12.41 -7.33
CA GLU A 54 -0.35 13.69 -7.14
C GLU A 54 -1.87 13.52 -7.32
N ARG A 55 -2.31 12.82 -8.37
CA ARG A 55 -3.73 12.50 -8.60
C ARG A 55 -4.33 11.76 -7.40
N TYR A 56 -3.58 10.81 -6.82
CA TYR A 56 -4.04 10.04 -5.67
C TYR A 56 -4.15 10.90 -4.40
N ASN A 57 -3.19 11.81 -4.15
CA ASN A 57 -3.27 12.79 -3.06
C ASN A 57 -4.47 13.71 -3.21
N ASN A 58 -4.68 14.27 -4.41
CA ASN A 58 -5.84 15.12 -4.71
C ASN A 58 -7.15 14.37 -4.46
N LEU A 59 -7.23 13.10 -4.89
CA LEU A 59 -8.43 12.29 -4.67
C LEU A 59 -8.70 12.04 -3.18
N LEU A 60 -7.67 11.80 -2.37
CA LEU A 60 -7.80 11.66 -0.91
C LEU A 60 -8.31 12.97 -0.27
N ASP A 61 -7.76 14.11 -0.66
CA ASP A 61 -8.15 15.41 -0.11
C ASP A 61 -9.57 15.83 -0.56
N GLU A 62 -9.96 15.54 -1.80
CA GLU A 62 -11.30 15.81 -2.34
C GLU A 62 -12.40 14.99 -1.65
N ARG A 63 -12.14 13.71 -1.35
CA ARG A 63 -13.10 12.82 -0.69
C ARG A 63 -13.13 13.01 0.83
N GLY A 64 -12.13 13.71 1.37
CA GLY A 64 -11.97 13.96 2.78
C GLY A 64 -11.22 12.83 3.50
N PRO A 65 -10.92 13.03 4.80
CA PRO A 65 -10.08 12.08 5.53
C PRO A 65 -10.75 10.72 5.62
N ILE A 66 -9.97 9.67 5.36
CA ILE A 66 -10.39 8.27 5.48
C ILE A 66 -10.99 8.04 6.87
N ASP A 67 -12.23 7.54 6.94
CA ASP A 67 -12.89 7.31 8.22
C ASP A 67 -12.21 6.23 9.06
N ILE A 68 -11.87 5.11 8.43
CA ILE A 68 -11.23 3.95 9.05
C ILE A 68 -10.18 3.41 8.09
N GLN A 69 -8.95 3.30 8.56
CA GLN A 69 -7.87 2.65 7.84
C GLN A 69 -7.42 1.40 8.58
N ILE A 70 -7.44 0.26 7.88
CA ILE A 70 -6.98 -1.02 8.41
C ILE A 70 -5.59 -1.26 7.84
N LEU A 71 -4.59 -1.34 8.73
CA LEU A 71 -3.18 -1.38 8.37
C LEU A 71 -2.53 -2.65 8.91
N GLY A 72 -1.59 -3.19 8.14
CA GLY A 72 -0.59 -4.11 8.67
C GLY A 72 0.65 -3.35 9.14
N ILE A 73 1.52 -4.04 9.89
CA ILE A 73 2.86 -3.55 10.23
C ILE A 73 3.95 -4.54 9.81
N GLY A 74 5.04 -4.02 9.23
CA GLY A 74 6.25 -4.75 8.89
C GLY A 74 6.99 -5.32 10.10
N GLU A 75 7.88 -6.29 9.89
CA GLU A 75 8.75 -6.79 10.98
C GLU A 75 9.70 -5.69 11.49
N ASN A 76 10.12 -4.80 10.60
CA ASN A 76 10.93 -3.61 10.89
C ASN A 76 10.09 -2.35 11.22
N GLY A 77 8.76 -2.47 11.27
CA GLY A 77 7.86 -1.35 11.58
C GLY A 77 7.30 -0.57 10.39
N HIS A 78 7.61 -0.94 9.13
CA HIS A 78 7.04 -0.25 7.97
C HIS A 78 5.51 -0.37 7.90
N ILE A 79 4.87 0.60 7.24
CA ILE A 79 3.44 0.60 6.90
C ILE A 79 3.32 0.88 5.40
N GLY A 80 2.58 0.05 4.66
CA GLY A 80 2.66 0.06 3.19
C GLY A 80 4.11 -0.16 2.73
N PHE A 81 4.59 0.62 1.76
CA PHE A 81 6.01 0.65 1.39
C PHE A 81 6.81 1.79 2.05
N ASN A 82 6.33 2.34 3.16
CA ASN A 82 7.05 3.36 3.94
C ASN A 82 8.06 2.70 4.89
N GLU A 83 9.30 2.51 4.43
CA GLU A 83 10.39 1.90 5.19
C GLU A 83 10.91 2.80 6.33
N PRO A 84 11.63 2.24 7.32
CA PRO A 84 12.27 3.05 8.36
C PRO A 84 13.15 4.16 7.77
N GLY A 85 12.85 5.41 8.14
CA GLY A 85 13.52 6.61 7.60
C GLY A 85 12.68 7.42 6.61
N THR A 86 11.52 6.91 6.17
CA THR A 86 10.56 7.71 5.41
C THR A 86 10.09 8.92 6.22
N ASP A 87 10.01 10.09 5.58
CA ASP A 87 9.56 11.34 6.20
C ASP A 87 8.10 11.21 6.69
N PHE A 88 7.83 11.68 7.91
CA PHE A 88 6.47 11.71 8.45
C PHE A 88 5.53 12.64 7.67
N ASN A 89 6.09 13.62 6.95
CA ASN A 89 5.34 14.51 6.06
C ASN A 89 5.21 13.93 4.64
N SER A 90 5.63 12.69 4.40
CA SER A 90 5.47 12.05 3.09
C SER A 90 3.99 11.90 2.75
N GLU A 91 3.62 12.37 1.56
CA GLU A 91 2.33 12.04 0.94
C GLU A 91 2.50 10.85 0.00
N THR A 92 1.48 10.51 -0.81
CA THR A 92 1.61 9.45 -1.81
C THR A 92 2.80 9.75 -2.72
N HIS A 93 3.66 8.75 -2.92
CA HIS A 93 4.91 8.88 -3.68
C HIS A 93 5.31 7.56 -4.34
N VAL A 94 6.21 7.66 -5.31
CA VAL A 94 6.88 6.51 -5.92
C VAL A 94 8.07 6.13 -5.03
N VAL A 95 8.18 4.85 -4.69
CA VAL A 95 9.23 4.33 -3.82
C VAL A 95 9.99 3.19 -4.48
N ASN A 96 11.31 3.19 -4.30
CA ASN A 96 12.16 2.07 -4.68
C ASN A 96 12.08 0.99 -3.60
N LEU A 97 11.78 -0.25 -4.00
CA LEU A 97 11.70 -1.35 -3.06
C LEU A 97 13.10 -1.74 -2.56
N THR A 98 13.21 -2.00 -1.25
CA THR A 98 14.45 -2.49 -0.65
C THR A 98 14.74 -3.92 -1.11
N GLU A 99 16.01 -4.32 -1.12
CA GLU A 99 16.40 -5.70 -1.44
C GLU A 99 15.72 -6.72 -0.52
N SER A 100 15.54 -6.38 0.76
CA SER A 100 14.79 -7.21 1.71
C SER A 100 13.33 -7.40 1.30
N THR A 101 12.69 -6.34 0.80
CA THR A 101 11.29 -6.38 0.33
C THR A 101 11.18 -7.19 -0.96
N ILE A 102 12.11 -7.00 -1.89
CA ILE A 102 12.21 -7.81 -3.12
C ILE A 102 12.36 -9.29 -2.77
N LYS A 103 13.30 -9.63 -1.87
CA LYS A 103 13.55 -11.01 -1.44
C LYS A 103 12.39 -11.61 -0.64
N ALA A 104 11.67 -10.82 0.14
CA ALA A 104 10.49 -11.29 0.88
C ALA A 104 9.33 -11.60 -0.07
N ASN A 105 9.21 -10.83 -1.15
CA ASN A 105 8.11 -10.95 -2.12
C ASN A 105 8.43 -11.93 -3.26
N SER A 106 9.70 -12.26 -3.50
CA SER A 106 10.11 -13.20 -4.56
C SER A 106 9.45 -14.57 -4.45
N ARG A 107 9.03 -15.00 -3.25
CA ARG A 107 8.24 -16.24 -3.04
C ARG A 107 6.90 -16.28 -3.77
N TYR A 108 6.41 -15.12 -4.24
CA TYR A 108 5.16 -14.99 -4.98
C TYR A 108 5.38 -14.91 -6.50
N PHE A 109 6.62 -14.86 -6.96
CA PHE A 109 7.00 -14.76 -8.36
C PHE A 109 7.82 -15.99 -8.77
N ASP A 110 7.82 -16.31 -10.06
CA ASP A 110 8.60 -17.44 -10.57
C ASP A 110 10.11 -17.20 -10.43
N ASN A 111 10.55 -15.96 -10.65
CA ASN A 111 11.93 -15.53 -10.44
C ASN A 111 11.99 -14.21 -9.66
N GLU A 112 13.07 -13.99 -8.91
CA GLU A 112 13.31 -12.70 -8.23
C GLU A 112 13.38 -11.52 -9.21
N ALA A 113 13.87 -11.76 -10.43
CA ALA A 113 13.92 -10.76 -11.50
C ALA A 113 12.53 -10.27 -11.95
N ASP A 114 11.48 -11.06 -11.70
CA ASP A 114 10.10 -10.72 -12.05
C ASP A 114 9.43 -9.85 -10.98
N VAL A 115 10.08 -9.68 -9.82
CA VAL A 115 9.58 -8.82 -8.74
C VAL A 115 9.74 -7.35 -9.16
N PRO A 116 8.67 -6.54 -9.12
CA PRO A 116 8.74 -5.12 -9.37
C PRO A 116 9.77 -4.43 -8.47
N ARG A 117 10.48 -3.44 -9.01
CA ARG A 117 11.52 -2.69 -8.26
C ARG A 117 11.00 -1.40 -7.63
N GLN A 118 9.80 -0.97 -8.02
CA GLN A 118 9.17 0.24 -7.52
C GLN A 118 7.70 -0.03 -7.21
N ALA A 119 7.13 0.82 -6.36
CA ALA A 119 5.71 0.87 -6.05
C ALA A 119 5.25 2.32 -5.95
N VAL A 120 3.96 2.56 -6.20
CA VAL A 120 3.29 3.78 -5.74
C VAL A 120 2.73 3.46 -4.36
N SER A 121 3.03 4.27 -3.36
CA SER A 121 2.60 4.05 -1.98
C SER A 121 2.08 5.32 -1.35
N MET A 122 0.97 5.22 -0.64
CA MET A 122 0.45 6.25 0.25
C MET A 122 1.50 6.55 1.32
N GLY A 123 1.81 7.83 1.51
CA GLY A 123 2.80 8.28 2.49
C GLY A 123 2.25 8.35 3.91
N LEU A 124 3.16 8.55 4.87
CA LEU A 124 2.82 8.58 6.29
C LEU A 124 1.88 9.74 6.65
N ALA A 125 2.04 10.92 6.06
CA ALA A 125 1.15 12.05 6.31
C ALA A 125 -0.26 11.74 5.81
N SER A 126 -0.38 11.16 4.60
CA SER A 126 -1.68 10.75 4.03
C SER A 126 -2.37 9.68 4.89
N ILE A 127 -1.63 8.69 5.41
CA ILE A 127 -2.15 7.66 6.32
C ILE A 127 -2.62 8.29 7.64
N LEU A 128 -1.83 9.19 8.22
CA LEU A 128 -2.13 9.82 9.51
C LEU A 128 -3.29 10.83 9.46
N LYS A 129 -3.72 11.26 8.27
CA LYS A 129 -4.95 12.06 8.08
C LYS A 129 -6.23 11.25 8.41
N ALA A 130 -6.18 9.91 8.49
CA ALA A 130 -7.34 9.09 8.77
C ALA A 130 -7.95 9.37 10.16
N LYS A 131 -9.28 9.36 10.27
CA LYS A 131 -10.00 9.59 11.54
C LYS A 131 -9.77 8.46 12.55
N ARG A 132 -9.55 7.24 12.06
CA ARG A 132 -9.23 6.07 12.88
C ARG A 132 -8.31 5.12 12.14
N ILE A 133 -7.25 4.69 12.82
CA ILE A 133 -6.33 3.67 12.34
C ILE A 133 -6.50 2.42 13.20
N ILE A 134 -6.69 1.27 12.54
CA ILE A 134 -6.69 -0.05 13.15
C ILE A 134 -5.46 -0.79 12.65
N LEU A 135 -4.46 -0.94 13.53
CA LEU A 135 -3.22 -1.62 13.20
C LEU A 135 -3.31 -3.11 13.59
N LEU A 136 -3.04 -3.99 12.63
CA LEU A 136 -3.06 -5.44 12.79
C LEU A 136 -1.62 -5.98 12.77
N ALA A 137 -1.26 -6.70 13.84
CA ALA A 137 0.06 -7.30 13.98
C ALA A 137 -0.06 -8.78 14.37
N PHE A 138 0.23 -9.67 13.42
CA PHE A 138 0.09 -11.11 13.59
C PHE A 138 1.44 -11.82 13.66
N GLY A 139 1.60 -12.68 14.67
CA GLY A 139 2.75 -13.56 14.84
C GLY A 139 3.93 -12.94 15.63
N PRO A 140 4.84 -13.79 16.15
CA PRO A 140 5.90 -13.37 17.07
C PRO A 140 6.92 -12.41 16.42
N LYS A 141 7.06 -12.46 15.09
CA LYS A 141 7.98 -11.58 14.35
C LYS A 141 7.61 -10.09 14.39
N LYS A 142 6.38 -9.75 14.80
CA LYS A 142 5.94 -8.36 14.94
C LYS A 142 6.20 -7.78 16.33
N LYS A 143 6.68 -8.61 17.28
CA LYS A 143 6.86 -8.22 18.68
C LYS A 143 7.74 -6.99 18.84
N GLU A 144 8.89 -6.95 18.17
CA GLU A 144 9.82 -5.83 18.32
C GLU A 144 9.21 -4.51 17.81
N ALA A 145 8.57 -4.54 16.63
CA ALA A 145 7.90 -3.37 16.06
C ALA A 145 6.80 -2.84 17.00
N ILE A 146 5.96 -3.72 17.55
CA ILE A 146 4.91 -3.32 18.49
C ILE A 146 5.48 -2.82 19.82
N SER A 147 6.52 -3.47 20.34
CA SER A 147 7.19 -3.00 21.55
C SER A 147 7.80 -1.60 21.37
N LYS A 148 8.34 -1.27 20.20
CA LYS A 148 8.83 0.09 19.92
C LYS A 148 7.70 1.10 19.70
N LEU A 149 6.56 0.68 19.18
CA LEU A 149 5.39 1.55 18.96
C LEU A 149 4.73 1.99 20.28
N LEU A 150 4.73 1.12 21.29
CA LEU A 150 4.05 1.36 22.57
C LEU A 150 4.90 2.11 23.62
N ASN A 151 6.21 2.21 23.40
CA ASN A 151 7.17 2.82 24.34
C ASN A 151 7.67 4.15 23.78
#